data_AF-A0A530LEH9-F1
#
_entry.id   AF-A0A530LEH9-F1
#
_cell.length_a   1.000
_cell.length_b   1.000
_cell.length_c   1.000
_cell.angle_alpha   90.00
_cell.angle_beta   90.00
_cell.angle_gamma   90.00
#
_symmetry.space_group_name_H-M   'P 1'
#
loop_
_entity.id
_entity.type
_entity.pdbx_description
1 polymer ?
#
loop_
_entity_poly.entity_id
_entity_poly.type
_entity_poly.pdbx_seq_one_letter_code
_entity_poly.pdbx_strand_id
1 'polypeptide(L)'
;MNTLRTAMLLAAMTALFMGVGYLVGGSGGMMIALLIAAGTNLFSYWNADKMVLSMHRAIEVDERNAPEYYAIVKGLAQRAGLPMPRTYLIDNPQPNAFATGRNPQNAAVAASTGLLERLSHEEVAAVMAHELAHVQHRDTLTMTIV
;
A
#
# COMPACT_ATOMS: atom_id res chain seq x y z
N MET A 1 -19.56 -5.87 3.57
CA MET A 1 -20.13 -4.93 4.58
C MET A 1 -19.26 -3.68 4.77
N ASN A 2 -17.94 -3.73 4.57
CA ASN A 2 -17.08 -2.53 4.64
C ASN A 2 -17.27 -1.57 3.46
N THR A 3 -17.41 -2.09 2.23
CA THR A 3 -17.57 -1.27 1.01
C THR A 3 -18.77 -0.32 1.05
N LEU A 4 -19.90 -0.72 1.65
CA LEU A 4 -21.07 0.13 1.82
C LEU A 4 -20.81 1.27 2.81
N ARG A 5 -20.11 1.00 3.92
CA ARG A 5 -19.72 2.02 4.90
C ARG A 5 -18.73 3.01 4.30
N THR A 6 -17.73 2.52 3.59
CA THR A 6 -16.76 3.36 2.87
C THR A 6 -17.45 4.22 1.81
N ALA A 7 -18.36 3.65 1.02
CA ALA A 7 -19.12 4.40 0.02
C ALA A 7 -20.01 5.49 0.65
N MET A 8 -20.69 5.20 1.76
CA MET A 8 -21.50 6.19 2.48
C MET A 8 -20.64 7.31 3.07
N LEU A 9 -19.50 6.99 3.67
CA LEU A 9 -18.58 7.99 4.23
C LEU A 9 -18.00 8.89 3.14
N LEU A 10 -17.59 8.32 2.01
CA LEU A 10 -17.11 9.09 0.86
C LEU A 10 -18.19 9.99 0.27
N ALA A 11 -19.42 9.49 0.16
CA ALA A 11 -20.56 10.29 -0.31
C ALA A 11 -20.88 11.44 0.64
N ALA A 12 -20.90 11.20 1.96
CA ALA A 12 -21.14 12.22 2.97
C ALA A 12 -20.04 13.28 3.00
N MET A 13 -18.76 12.88 2.94
CA MET A 13 -17.65 13.83 2.86
C MET A 13 -17.70 14.66 1.58
N THR A 14 -17.99 14.03 0.43
CA THR A 14 -18.11 14.75 -0.85
C THR A 14 -19.26 15.76 -0.79
N ALA A 15 -20.41 15.38 -0.22
CA ALA A 15 -21.54 16.29 -0.02
C ALA A 15 -21.19 17.46 0.91
N LEU A 16 -20.43 17.23 1.98
CA LEU A 16 -19.94 18.28 2.87
C LEU A 16 -19.01 19.26 2.14
N PHE A 17 -18.05 18.77 1.37
CA PHE A 17 -17.15 19.60 0.57
C PHE A 17 -17.88 20.43 -0.47
N MET A 18 -18.88 19.85 -1.14
CA MET A 18 -19.76 20.59 -2.06
C MET A 18 -20.57 21.67 -1.35
N GLY A 19 -21.10 21.37 -0.15
CA GLY A 19 -21.85 22.33 0.66
C GLY A 19 -20.99 23.51 1.11
N VAL A 20 -19.77 23.26 1.58
CA VAL A 20 -18.81 24.32 1.93
C VAL A 20 -18.39 25.12 0.70
N GLY A 21 -18.09 24.45 -0.42
CA GLY A 21 -17.75 25.11 -1.68
C GLY A 21 -18.87 26.01 -2.19
N TYR A 22 -20.13 25.59 -2.02
CA TYR A 22 -21.30 26.40 -2.33
C TYR A 22 -21.44 27.63 -1.42
N LEU A 23 -21.22 27.48 -0.11
CA LEU A 23 -21.30 28.60 0.84
C LEU A 23 -20.21 29.65 0.63
N VAL A 24 -19.01 29.24 0.20
CA VAL A 24 -17.87 30.15 0.01
C VAL A 24 -17.85 30.80 -1.38
N GLY A 25 -18.23 30.07 -2.42
CA GLY A 25 -18.06 30.51 -3.83
C GLY A 25 -19.25 30.26 -4.73
N GLY A 26 -20.42 29.94 -4.18
CA GLY A 26 -21.63 29.64 -4.95
C GLY A 26 -21.48 28.42 -5.85
N SER A 27 -22.17 28.41 -6.98
CA SER A 27 -22.11 27.32 -7.96
C SER A 27 -20.70 27.10 -8.55
N GLY A 28 -19.90 28.17 -8.66
CA GLY A 28 -18.50 28.08 -9.10
C GLY A 28 -17.59 27.40 -8.08
N GLY A 29 -17.70 27.78 -6.80
CA GLY A 29 -16.96 27.15 -5.69
C GLY A 29 -17.31 25.68 -5.51
N MET A 30 -18.58 25.30 -5.70
CA MET A 30 -19.03 23.91 -5.68
C MET A 30 -18.37 23.07 -6.81
N MET A 31 -18.31 23.61 -8.03
CA MET A 31 -17.70 22.91 -9.17
C MET A 31 -16.19 22.71 -8.99
N ILE A 32 -15.50 23.73 -8.48
CA ILE A 32 -14.06 23.65 -8.16
C ILE A 32 -13.82 22.62 -7.04
N ALA A 33 -14.63 22.64 -5.99
CA ALA A 33 -14.54 21.68 -4.89
C ALA A 33 -14.76 20.23 -5.38
N LEU A 34 -15.72 20.00 -6.29
CA LEU A 34 -15.97 18.69 -6.90
C LEU A 34 -14.77 18.22 -7.73
N LEU A 35 -14.22 19.10 -8.59
CA LEU A 35 -13.07 18.76 -9.43
C LEU A 35 -11.83 18.45 -8.59
N ILE A 36 -11.58 19.23 -7.55
CA ILE A 36 -10.49 18.97 -6.60
C ILE A 36 -10.74 17.63 -5.92
N ALA A 37 -11.91 17.43 -5.29
CA ALA A 37 -12.21 16.19 -4.56
C ALA A 37 -12.11 14.94 -5.44
N ALA A 38 -12.63 14.99 -6.68
CA ALA A 38 -12.49 13.92 -7.64
C ALA A 38 -11.01 13.69 -8.02
N GLY A 39 -10.27 14.77 -8.29
CA GLY A 39 -8.83 14.73 -8.58
C GLY A 39 -8.01 14.10 -7.46
N THR A 40 -8.20 14.51 -6.20
CA THR A 40 -7.48 13.96 -5.05
C THR A 40 -7.86 12.51 -4.78
N ASN A 41 -9.13 12.13 -4.88
CA ASN A 41 -9.54 10.74 -4.69
C ASN A 41 -8.90 9.81 -5.73
N LEU A 42 -8.93 10.24 -6.99
CA LEU A 42 -8.39 9.47 -8.10
C LEU A 42 -6.85 9.39 -8.01
N PHE A 43 -6.20 10.50 -7.66
CA PHE A 43 -4.75 10.55 -7.44
C PHE A 43 -4.31 9.67 -6.26
N SER A 44 -5.04 9.71 -5.14
CA SER A 44 -4.77 8.89 -3.96
C SER A 44 -4.96 7.41 -4.25
N TYR A 45 -6.00 7.03 -5.01
CA TYR A 45 -6.18 5.63 -5.43
C TYR A 45 -5.00 5.10 -6.27
N TRP A 46 -4.41 5.95 -7.12
CA TRP A 46 -3.25 5.56 -7.93
C TRP A 46 -1.88 5.70 -7.23
N ASN A 47 -1.77 6.49 -6.16
CA ASN A 47 -0.49 6.77 -5.50
C ASN A 47 -0.42 6.33 -4.03
N ALA A 48 -1.47 5.75 -3.44
CA ALA A 48 -1.46 5.28 -2.06
C ALA A 48 -0.24 4.40 -1.75
N ASP A 49 0.06 3.45 -2.64
CA ASP A 49 1.20 2.54 -2.54
C ASP A 49 2.54 3.31 -2.42
N LYS A 50 2.73 4.34 -3.25
CA LYS A 50 3.93 5.19 -3.26
C LYS A 50 3.98 6.11 -2.03
N MET A 51 2.84 6.62 -1.59
CA MET A 51 2.74 7.46 -0.40
C MET A 51 3.16 6.69 0.85
N VAL A 52 2.65 5.47 1.05
CA VAL A 52 3.02 4.60 2.20
C VAL A 52 4.51 4.28 2.19
N LEU A 53 5.06 3.89 1.03
CA LEU A 53 6.49 3.61 0.91
C LEU A 53 7.35 4.85 1.20
N SER A 54 6.94 6.03 0.71
CA SER A 54 7.63 7.29 0.96
C SER A 54 7.58 7.72 2.44
N MET A 55 6.47 7.47 3.13
CA MET A 55 6.31 7.77 4.56
C MET A 55 7.26 6.94 5.42
N HIS A 56 7.54 5.69 5.03
CA HIS A 56 8.48 4.82 5.71
C HIS A 56 9.93 4.97 5.25
N ARG A 57 10.23 5.91 4.32
CA ARG A 57 11.56 6.03 3.68
C ARG A 57 12.08 4.70 3.15
N ALA A 58 11.17 3.88 2.62
CA ALA A 58 11.50 2.55 2.13
C ALA A 58 12.41 2.67 0.90
N ILE A 59 13.56 1.99 0.93
CA ILE A 59 14.55 1.99 -0.15
C ILE A 59 14.31 0.74 -0.99
N GLU A 60 14.11 0.90 -2.29
CA GLU A 60 13.98 -0.24 -3.19
C GLU A 60 15.30 -1.01 -3.24
N VAL A 61 15.22 -2.33 -3.06
CA VAL A 61 16.38 -3.22 -3.05
C VAL A 61 16.27 -4.26 -4.14
N ASP A 62 17.43 -4.67 -4.64
CA ASP A 62 17.60 -5.66 -5.69
C ASP A 62 18.64 -6.73 -5.29
N GLU A 63 18.97 -7.61 -6.22
CA GLU A 63 20.00 -8.65 -6.04
C GLU A 63 21.38 -8.10 -5.70
N ARG A 64 21.65 -6.81 -5.89
CA ARG A 64 22.95 -6.18 -5.63
C ARG A 64 23.01 -5.58 -4.23
N ASN A 65 21.93 -4.94 -3.80
CA ASN A 65 21.90 -4.17 -2.56
C ASN A 65 21.44 -5.00 -1.35
N ALA A 66 20.58 -6.00 -1.55
CA ALA A 66 20.13 -6.90 -0.49
C ALA A 66 19.91 -8.33 -1.04
N PRO A 67 20.98 -9.03 -1.44
CA PRO A 67 20.89 -10.30 -2.18
C PRO A 67 20.11 -11.38 -1.43
N GLU A 68 20.32 -11.51 -0.12
CA GLU A 68 19.68 -12.56 0.68
C GLU A 68 18.17 -12.34 0.81
N TYR A 69 17.76 -11.14 1.20
CA TYR A 69 16.35 -10.79 1.32
C TYR A 69 15.63 -10.87 -0.03
N TYR A 70 16.25 -10.32 -1.08
CA TYR A 70 15.69 -10.37 -2.43
C TYR A 70 15.56 -11.82 -2.94
N ALA A 71 16.53 -12.69 -2.66
CA ALA A 71 16.49 -14.10 -3.03
C ALA A 71 15.35 -14.86 -2.32
N ILE A 72 15.10 -14.57 -1.05
CA ILE A 72 13.96 -15.13 -0.30
C ILE A 72 12.65 -14.75 -1.01
N VAL A 73 12.43 -13.45 -1.24
CA VAL A 73 11.20 -12.96 -1.88
C VAL A 73 11.04 -13.54 -3.29
N LYS A 74 12.13 -13.61 -4.06
CA LYS A 74 12.15 -14.21 -5.41
C LYS A 74 11.76 -15.68 -5.39
N GLY A 75 12.33 -16.46 -4.49
CA GLY A 75 12.01 -17.88 -4.33
C GLY A 75 10.54 -18.10 -3.95
N LEU A 76 10.01 -17.28 -3.04
CA LEU A 76 8.61 -17.34 -2.63
C LEU A 76 7.66 -16.95 -3.77
N ALA A 77 7.95 -15.86 -4.47
CA ALA A 77 7.15 -15.41 -5.62
C ALA A 77 7.11 -16.47 -6.73
N GLN A 78 8.25 -17.08 -7.05
CA GLN A 78 8.33 -18.18 -8.02
C GLN A 78 7.50 -19.39 -7.61
N ARG A 79 7.60 -19.82 -6.34
CA ARG A 79 6.82 -20.96 -5.81
C ARG A 79 5.32 -20.68 -5.79
N ALA A 80 4.93 -19.43 -5.57
CA ALA A 80 3.53 -19.00 -5.57
C ALA A 80 2.98 -18.68 -6.98
N GLY A 81 3.81 -18.74 -8.03
CA GLY A 81 3.40 -18.38 -9.39
C GLY A 81 3.10 -16.89 -9.57
N LEU A 82 3.70 -16.04 -8.73
CA LEU A 82 3.51 -14.59 -8.74
C LEU A 82 4.62 -13.90 -9.57
N PRO A 83 4.31 -12.78 -10.25
CA PRO A 83 5.36 -11.92 -10.78
C PRO A 83 6.20 -11.37 -9.62
N MET A 84 7.48 -11.08 -9.89
CA MET A 84 8.38 -10.57 -8.85
C MET A 84 7.87 -9.23 -8.32
N PRO A 85 7.51 -9.12 -7.04
CA PRO A 85 7.09 -7.85 -6.46
C PRO A 85 8.29 -6.91 -6.31
N ARG A 86 8.02 -5.61 -6.30
CA ARG A 86 9.05 -4.64 -5.90
C ARG A 86 9.38 -4.86 -4.43
N THR A 87 10.67 -4.93 -4.11
CA THR A 87 11.14 -5.30 -2.77
C THR A 87 11.79 -4.09 -2.14
N TYR A 88 11.43 -3.79 -0.89
CA TYR A 88 11.92 -2.61 -0.19
C TYR A 88 12.48 -2.94 1.18
N LEU A 89 13.49 -2.18 1.60
CA LEU A 89 14.05 -2.19 2.94
C LEU A 89 13.68 -0.89 3.66
N ILE A 90 13.21 -1.01 4.89
CA ILE A 90 12.89 0.12 5.76
C ILE A 90 13.98 0.21 6.83
N ASP A 91 14.70 1.33 6.88
CA ASP A 91 15.68 1.57 7.94
C ASP A 91 14.96 1.94 9.24
N ASN A 92 14.63 0.92 10.02
CA ASN A 92 13.95 1.07 11.31
C ASN A 92 14.28 -0.13 12.22
N PRO A 93 14.79 0.10 13.45
CA PRO A 93 15.11 -0.97 14.40
C PRO A 93 13.87 -1.66 14.98
N GLN A 94 12.66 -1.13 14.79
CA GLN A 94 11.43 -1.84 15.15
C GLN A 94 11.10 -2.89 14.09
N PRO A 95 10.85 -4.16 14.49
CA PRO A 95 10.60 -5.24 13.55
C PRO A 95 9.21 -5.07 12.92
N ASN A 96 9.16 -4.97 11.59
CA ASN A 96 7.94 -4.83 10.82
C ASN A 96 8.12 -5.35 9.39
N ALA A 97 7.06 -5.89 8.80
CA ALA A 97 6.98 -6.24 7.39
C ALA A 97 5.54 -6.08 6.91
N PHE A 98 5.36 -5.71 5.64
CA PHE A 98 4.05 -5.63 5.02
C PHE A 98 4.13 -5.80 3.50
N ALA A 99 3.04 -6.25 2.89
CA ALA A 99 2.82 -6.16 1.46
C ALA A 99 1.74 -5.16 1.10
N THR A 100 1.90 -4.52 -0.07
CA THR A 100 0.93 -3.60 -0.65
C THR A 100 0.85 -3.79 -2.16
N GLY A 101 -0.14 -3.16 -2.79
CA GLY A 101 -0.36 -3.21 -4.23
C GLY A 101 -1.77 -3.65 -4.59
N ARG A 102 -2.24 -3.14 -5.73
CA ARG A 102 -3.62 -3.30 -6.22
C ARG A 102 -3.88 -4.63 -6.92
N ASN A 103 -2.82 -5.29 -7.37
CA ASN A 103 -2.86 -6.61 -7.98
C ASN A 103 -1.45 -7.25 -7.89
N PRO A 104 -1.33 -8.57 -8.11
CA PRO A 104 -0.04 -9.25 -8.10
C PRO A 104 1.02 -8.59 -8.99
N GLN A 105 0.64 -8.06 -10.16
CA GLN A 105 1.55 -7.41 -11.11
C GLN A 105 2.10 -6.07 -10.61
N ASN A 106 1.42 -5.41 -9.68
CA ASN A 106 1.81 -4.12 -9.12
C ASN A 106 2.10 -4.22 -7.62
N ALA A 107 2.45 -5.42 -7.16
CA ALA A 107 2.75 -5.69 -5.76
C ALA A 107 4.09 -5.10 -5.33
N ALA A 108 4.15 -4.69 -4.08
CA ALA A 108 5.35 -4.30 -3.39
C ALA A 108 5.38 -4.94 -2.00
N VAL A 109 6.56 -5.36 -1.57
CA VAL A 109 6.79 -5.90 -0.23
C VAL A 109 7.90 -5.14 0.45
N ALA A 110 7.77 -4.94 1.75
CA ALA A 110 8.77 -4.24 2.54
C ALA A 110 9.04 -4.97 3.86
N ALA A 111 10.30 -4.98 4.29
CA ALA A 111 10.72 -5.43 5.62
C ALA A 111 11.63 -4.38 6.26
N SER A 112 11.60 -4.27 7.59
CA SER A 112 12.51 -3.39 8.32
C SER A 112 13.83 -4.07 8.64
N THR A 113 14.91 -3.28 8.76
CA THR A 113 16.23 -3.74 9.23
C THR A 113 16.12 -4.46 10.57
N GLY A 114 15.34 -3.93 11.51
CA GLY A 114 15.11 -4.56 12.81
C GLY A 114 14.33 -5.88 12.78
N LEU A 115 13.62 -6.21 11.69
CA LEU A 115 13.02 -7.53 11.48
C LEU A 115 14.06 -8.51 10.95
N LEU A 116 14.82 -8.09 9.93
CA LEU A 116 15.85 -8.93 9.32
C LEU A 116 17.00 -9.27 10.27
N GLU A 117 17.32 -8.37 11.20
CA GLU A 117 18.36 -8.60 12.22
C GLU A 117 17.91 -9.53 13.36
N ARG A 118 16.60 -9.61 13.62
CA ARG A 118 16.06 -10.40 14.74
C ARG A 118 15.60 -11.79 14.35
N LEU A 119 15.22 -11.98 13.10
CA LEU A 119 14.67 -13.24 12.59
C LEU A 119 15.69 -13.98 11.74
N SER A 120 15.65 -15.30 11.80
CA SER A 120 16.41 -16.16 10.88
C SER A 120 15.84 -16.08 9.45
N HIS A 121 16.63 -16.51 8.46
CA HIS A 121 16.18 -16.57 7.05
C HIS A 121 14.87 -17.34 6.86
N GLU A 122 14.66 -18.43 7.61
CA GLU A 122 13.44 -19.24 7.53
C GLU A 122 12.23 -18.50 8.10
N GLU A 123 12.40 -17.79 9.22
CA GLU A 123 11.34 -16.99 9.85
C GLU A 123 10.99 -15.78 8.98
N VAL A 124 11.98 -15.10 8.40
CA VAL A 124 11.74 -14.03 7.41
C VAL A 124 10.97 -14.60 6.21
N ALA A 125 11.37 -15.77 5.69
CA ALA A 125 10.65 -16.40 4.59
C ALA A 125 9.19 -16.74 4.97
N ALA A 126 8.93 -17.19 6.20
CA ALA A 126 7.58 -17.45 6.67
C ALA A 126 6.72 -16.17 6.74
N VAL A 127 7.27 -15.08 7.29
CA VAL A 127 6.58 -13.77 7.35
C VAL A 127 6.32 -13.25 5.94
N MET A 128 7.31 -13.26 5.06
CA MET A 128 7.14 -12.79 3.68
C MET A 128 6.17 -13.67 2.89
N ALA A 129 6.13 -14.98 3.14
CA ALA A 129 5.17 -15.87 2.50
C ALA A 129 3.74 -15.53 2.92
N HIS A 130 3.51 -15.21 4.20
CA HIS A 130 2.22 -14.74 4.69
C HIS A 130 1.80 -13.43 3.99
N GLU A 131 2.71 -12.46 3.90
CA GLU A 131 2.44 -11.18 3.25
C GLU A 131 2.18 -11.32 1.73
N LEU A 132 2.92 -12.19 1.05
CA LEU A 132 2.69 -12.49 -0.37
C LEU A 132 1.36 -13.21 -0.61
N ALA A 133 0.90 -14.04 0.34
CA ALA A 133 -0.41 -14.67 0.27
C ALA A 133 -1.53 -13.62 0.30
N HIS A 134 -1.39 -12.54 1.08
CA HIS A 134 -2.35 -11.42 1.07
C HIS A 134 -2.41 -10.72 -0.28
N VAL A 135 -1.28 -10.53 -0.95
CA VAL A 135 -1.21 -9.99 -2.32
C VAL A 135 -1.92 -10.91 -3.31
N GLN A 136 -1.68 -12.22 -3.22
CA GLN A 136 -2.26 -13.22 -4.12
C GLN A 136 -3.79 -13.27 -3.99
N HIS A 137 -4.30 -13.27 -2.75
CA HIS A 137 -5.73 -13.36 -2.46
C HIS A 137 -6.44 -12.00 -2.47
N ARG A 138 -5.71 -10.90 -2.72
CA ARG A 138 -6.20 -9.50 -2.74
C ARG A 138 -6.74 -9.02 -1.39
N ASP A 139 -6.28 -9.59 -0.29
CA ASP A 139 -6.65 -9.19 1.08
C ASP A 139 -5.91 -7.92 1.56
N THR A 140 -4.97 -7.39 0.76
CA THR A 140 -4.38 -6.07 1.01
C THR A 140 -5.41 -4.92 0.97
N LEU A 141 -6.52 -5.10 0.24
CA LEU A 141 -7.63 -4.14 0.20
C LEU A 141 -8.57 -4.24 1.42
N THR A 142 -8.65 -5.39 2.10
CA THR A 142 -9.55 -5.59 3.25
C THR A 142 -8.98 -5.06 4.56
N MET A 143 -7.65 -5.04 4.75
CA MET A 143 -7.02 -4.46 5.95
C MET A 143 -6.71 -2.96 5.87
N THR A 144 -6.54 -2.37 4.68
CA THR A 144 -6.25 -0.92 4.55
C THR A 144 -7.52 -0.05 4.57
N ILE A 145 -8.71 -0.66 4.49
CA ILE A 145 -10.01 0.01 4.58
C ILE A 145 -10.71 -0.41 5.89
N VAL A 146 -10.10 -0.06 7.03
CA VAL A 146 -10.76 0.04 8.34
C VAL A 146 -10.20 1.24 9.07
#